data_AF-A0A6G0Y1A0-F1
#
_entry.id   AF-A0A6G0Y1A0-F1
#
_cell.length_a   1.000
_cell.length_b   1.000
_cell.length_c   1.000
_cell.angle_alpha   90.00
_cell.angle_beta   90.00
_cell.angle_gamma   90.00
#
_symmetry.space_group_name_H-M   'P 1'
#
loop_
_entity.id
_entity.type
_entity.pdbx_description
1 polymer ?
#
loop_
_entity_poly.entity_id
_entity_poly.type
_entity_poly.pdbx_seq_one_letter_code
_entity_poly.pdbx_strand_id
1 'polypeptide(L)' 'MQFRSFFIYVRAIIIDKVTITPAEMLYWIDDRLRQITGIENSFGGKDIFFIGDLRQLPLIRATPTYQQQKSILPGPMV' A
#
# COMPACT_ATOMS: atom_id res chain seq x y z
N MET A 1 -1.36 21.26 -9.11
CA MET A 1 0.12 21.31 -8.87
C MET A 1 0.52 21.66 -7.42
N GLN A 2 -0.40 21.91 -6.47
CA GLN A 2 -0.04 22.56 -5.19
C GLN A 2 0.25 21.64 -3.99
N PHE A 3 -0.09 20.34 -4.05
CA PHE A 3 0.09 19.41 -2.92
C PHE A 3 1.39 18.60 -2.94
N ARG A 4 2.20 18.66 -4.02
CA ARG A 4 3.40 17.80 -4.15
C ARG A 4 4.44 18.12 -3.08
N SER A 5 4.50 19.36 -2.60
CA SER A 5 5.55 19.81 -1.68
C SER A 5 5.33 19.36 -0.23
N PHE A 6 4.12 18.97 0.14
CA PHE A 6 3.77 18.76 1.56
C PHE A 6 4.51 17.56 2.17
N PHE A 7 4.78 16.53 1.36
CA PHE A 7 5.44 15.31 1.82
C PHE A 7 6.97 15.37 1.77
N ILE A 8 7.56 16.45 1.23
CA ILE A 8 9.02 16.59 1.15
C ILE A 8 9.62 16.61 2.57
N TYR A 9 9.02 17.37 3.48
CA TYR A 9 9.50 17.54 4.85
C TYR A 9 8.91 16.57 5.88
N VAL A 10 7.95 15.74 5.46
CA VAL A 10 7.45 14.66 6.32
C VAL A 10 8.57 13.64 6.52
N ARG A 11 8.77 13.16 7.75
CA ARG A 11 9.75 12.11 8.06
C ARG A 11 9.10 10.76 8.29
N ALA A 12 8.00 10.76 9.03
CA ALA A 12 7.24 9.56 9.36
C ALA A 12 5.79 9.65 8.89
N ILE A 13 5.23 8.53 8.44
CA ILE A 13 3.84 8.38 8.04
C ILE A 13 3.26 7.19 8.83
N ILE A 14 2.09 7.39 9.43
CA ILE A 14 1.37 6.35 10.17
C ILE A 14 0.14 5.96 9.34
N ILE A 15 0.00 4.68 9.05
CA ILE A 15 -1.16 4.12 8.33
C ILE A 15 -1.91 3.22 9.32
N ASP A 16 -3.03 3.72 9.82
CA ASP A 16 -3.96 2.95 10.66
C ASP A 16 -4.83 2.02 9.81
N LYS A 17 -5.22 0.89 10.39
CA LYS A 17 -6.00 -0.20 9.77
C LYS A 17 -5.42 -0.75 8.46
N VAL A 18 -4.10 -0.96 8.42
CA VAL A 18 -3.41 -1.55 7.25
C VAL A 18 -4.01 -2.88 6.78
N THR A 19 -4.67 -3.61 7.69
CA THR A 19 -5.24 -4.94 7.45
C THR A 19 -6.43 -4.91 6.49
N ILE A 20 -7.06 -3.74 6.34
CA ILE A 20 -8.16 -3.49 5.43
C ILE A 20 -7.69 -2.73 4.17
N THR A 21 -6.48 -2.15 4.21
CA THR A 21 -5.91 -1.42 3.08
C THR A 21 -5.51 -2.41 1.96
N PRO A 22 -6.02 -2.25 0.72
CA PRO A 22 -5.61 -3.08 -0.40
C PRO A 22 -4.11 -2.94 -0.70
N ALA A 23 -3.47 -4.02 -1.14
CA ALA A 23 -2.05 -3.99 -1.51
C ALA A 23 -1.75 -3.00 -2.64
N GLU A 24 -2.67 -2.86 -3.60
CA GLU A 24 -2.57 -1.88 -4.69
C GLU A 24 -2.50 -0.43 -4.18
N MET A 25 -3.24 -0.13 -3.09
CA MET A 25 -3.20 1.20 -2.49
C MET A 25 -1.84 1.48 -1.85
N LEU A 26 -1.23 0.49 -1.20
CA LEU A 26 0.13 0.62 -0.65
C LEU A 26 1.16 0.84 -1.77
N TYR A 27 1.01 0.15 -2.90
CA TYR A 27 1.85 0.36 -4.09
C TYR A 27 1.72 1.77 -4.65
N TRP A 28 0.51 2.32 -4.78
CA TRP A 28 0.33 3.70 -5.25
C TRP A 28 0.88 4.73 -4.27
N ILE A 29 0.80 4.47 -2.96
CA ILE A 29 1.40 5.34 -1.94
C ILE A 29 2.92 5.34 -2.08
N ASP A 30 3.54 4.17 -2.25
CA ASP A 30 4.99 4.03 -2.49
C ASP A 30 5.44 4.81 -3.73
N ASP A 31 4.82 4.52 -4.88
CA ASP A 31 5.13 5.17 -6.15
C ASP A 31 4.98 6.70 -6.05
N ARG A 32 3.92 7.16 -5.38
CA ARG A 32 3.69 8.59 -5.20
C ARG A 32 4.74 9.26 -4.31
N LEU A 33 5.16 8.62 -3.24
CA LEU A 33 6.18 9.16 -2.35
C LEU A 33 7.55 9.20 -3.03
N ARG A 34 7.89 8.18 -3.82
CA ARG A 34 9.09 8.19 -4.67
C ARG A 34 9.08 9.36 -5.66
N GLN A 35 7.95 9.59 -6.35
CA GLN A 35 7.80 10.71 -7.29
C GLN A 35 7.84 12.10 -6.64
N ILE A 36 7.47 12.22 -5.37
CA ILE A 36 7.49 13.50 -4.64
C ILE A 36 8.89 13.79 -4.09
N THR A 37 9.54 12.77 -3.54
CA THR A 37 10.85 12.90 -2.89
C THR A 37 12.01 12.84 -3.88
N GLY A 38 11.81 12.21 -5.04
CA GLY A 38 12.90 11.90 -5.98
C GLY A 38 13.82 10.78 -5.49
N ILE A 39 13.41 10.03 -4.47
CA ILE A 39 14.20 8.97 -3.83
C ILE A 39 13.63 7.61 -4.25
N GLU A 40 14.50 6.69 -4.66
CA GLU A 40 14.11 5.35 -5.12
C GLU A 40 13.98 4.30 -4.01
N ASN A 41 14.29 4.67 -2.76
CA ASN A 41 14.00 3.82 -1.61
C ASN A 41 12.49 3.64 -1.44
N SER A 42 12.08 2.53 -0.81
CA SER A 42 10.68 2.29 -0.44
C SER A 42 10.10 3.50 0.29
N PHE A 43 8.88 3.86 -0.09
CA PHE A 43 8.09 5.00 0.32
C PHE A 43 8.84 6.34 0.21
N GLY A 44 9.76 6.48 -0.75
CA GLY A 44 10.56 7.70 -0.91
C GLY A 44 11.48 7.97 0.28
N GLY A 45 11.93 6.92 0.99
CA GLY A 45 12.80 7.03 2.16
C GLY A 45 12.11 7.58 3.41
N LYS A 46 10.78 7.49 3.50
CA LYS A 46 10.01 7.87 4.69
C LYS A 46 9.88 6.70 5.66
N ASP A 47 9.88 6.99 6.96
CA ASP A 47 9.59 6.00 7.99
C ASP A 47 8.09 5.68 8.01
N ILE A 48 7.72 4.44 7.69
CA ILE A 48 6.30 4.04 7.65
C ILE A 48 5.97 3.14 8.83
N PHE A 49 4.96 3.56 9.60
CA PHE A 49 4.40 2.77 10.70
C PHE A 49 3.02 2.26 10.30
N PHE A 50 2.91 0.95 10.09
CA PHE A 50 1.64 0.29 9.86
C PHE A 50 1.02 -0.14 11.19
N ILE A 51 -0.18 0.36 11.46
CA ILE A 51 -0.97 0.00 12.63
C ILE A 51 -2.22 -0.72 12.13
N GLY A 52 -2.60 -1.80 12.79
CA GLY A 52 -3.84 -2.51 12.48
C GLY A 52 -3.98 -3.80 13.28
N ASP A 53 -5.22 -4.28 13.38
CA ASP A 53 -5.53 -5.56 13.99
C ASP A 53 -5.70 -6.61 12.88
N LEU A 54 -4.77 -7.58 12.83
CA LEU A 54 -4.80 -8.69 11.88
C LEU A 54 -5.93 -9.68 12.15
N ARG A 55 -6.63 -9.55 13.29
CA ARG A 55 -7.75 -10.40 13.71
C ARG A 55 -9.10 -9.71 13.56
N GLN A 56 -9.16 -8.49 13.02
CA GLN A 56 -10.43 -7.86 12.67
C GLN A 56 -11.08 -8.58 11.48
N LEU A 57 -12.40 -8.79 11.58
CA LEU A 57 -13.22 -9.34 10.50
C LEU A 57 -12.89 -8.62 9.19
N PRO A 58 -12.58 -9.33 8.08
CA PRO A 58 -12.33 -8.69 6.81
C PRO A 58 -13.54 -7.82 6.47
N LEU A 59 -13.28 -6.56 6.10
CA LEU A 59 -14.31 -5.66 5.63
C LEU A 59 -15.10 -6.42 4.56
N ILE A 60 -16.40 -6.60 4.78
CA ILE A 60 -17.30 -7.41 3.95
C ILE A 60 -17.04 -7.03 2.48
N ARG A 61 -16.30 -7.89 1.74
CA ARG A 61 -15.90 -7.81 0.30
C ARG A 61 -14.45 -7.44 -0.07
N ALA A 62 -13.50 -7.25 0.84
CA ALA A 62 -12.10 -7.03 0.47
C ALA A 62 -11.24 -8.31 0.62
N THR A 63 -10.49 -8.69 -0.42
CA THR A 63 -9.48 -9.75 -0.34
C THR A 63 -8.39 -9.32 0.64
N PRO A 64 -8.14 -10.06 1.74
CA PRO A 64 -7.08 -9.75 2.70
C PRO A 64 -5.71 -9.70 2.01
N THR A 65 -4.88 -8.72 2.39
CA THR A 65 -3.54 -8.49 1.82
C THR A 65 -2.59 -9.67 1.93
N TYR A 66 -2.81 -10.58 2.88
CA TYR A 66 -1.99 -11.79 3.05
C TYR A 66 -2.40 -12.96 2.13
N GLN A 67 -3.56 -12.90 1.48
CA GLN A 67 -3.96 -13.94 0.53
C GLN A 67 -3.29 -13.70 -0.82
N GLN A 68 -2.39 -14.61 -1.21
CA GLN A 68 -1.85 -14.66 -2.55
C GLN A 68 -2.99 -14.77 -3.57
N GLN A 69 -2.95 -13.92 -4.60
CA GLN A 69 -3.86 -13.98 -5.72
C GLN A 69 -3.67 -15.33 -6.42
N LYS A 70 -4.68 -16.20 -6.33
CA LYS A 70 -4.68 -17.53 -6.96
C LYS A 70 -4.37 -17.34 -8.44
N SER A 71 -3.26 -17.91 -8.92
CA SER A 71 -2.95 -17.90 -10.34
C SER A 71 -4.16 -18.50 -11.08
N ILE A 72 -4.71 -17.72 -12.00
CA ILE A 72 -5.73 -18.21 -12.92
C ILE A 72 -5.00 -19.22 -13.80
N LEU A 73 -5.13 -20.51 -13.49
CA LEU A 73 -4.75 -21.57 -14.41
C LEU A 73 -5.50 -21.32 -15.72
N PRO A 74 -4.83 -21.20 -16.89
CA PRO A 74 -5.53 -21.13 -18.14
C PRO A 74 -6.31 -22.44 -18.31
N GLY A 75 -7.61 -22.34 -18.55
CA GLY A 75 -8.47 -23.50 -18.79
C GLY A 75 -7.95 -24.35 -19.97
N PRO A 76 -8.43 -25.60 -20.11
CA PRO A 76 -7.92 -26.50 -21.13
C PRO A 76 -8.17 -25.89 -22.51
N MET A 77 -7.12 -25.83 -23.33
CA MET A 77 -7.26 -25.62 -24.76
C MET A 77 -7.85 -26.91 -25.34
N VAL A 78 -9.17 -26.94 -25.50
CA VAL A 78 -9.91 -27.90 -26.31
C VAL A 78 -10.38 -27.22 -27.59
#